data_AF-A0A921K4Q2-F1
#
_entry.id   AF-A0A921K4Q2-F1
#
_cell.length_a   1.000
_cell.length_b   1.000
_cell.length_c   1.000
_cell.angle_alpha   90.00
_cell.angle_beta   90.00
_cell.angle_gamma   90.00
#
_symmetry.space_group_name_H-M   'P 1'
#
loop_
_entity.id
_entity.type
_entity.pdbx_description
1 polymer ?
#
loop_
_entity_poly.entity_id
_entity_poly.type
_entity_poly.pdbx_seq_one_letter_code
_entity_poly.pdbx_strand_id
1 'polypeptide(L)'
;MHEHEEYKGYRLHFNASFRKIRYPLKVDVSTGDVITPREIEYSYKLHIEDRHINIWAYTMETIVAEKLETVITRGIANTRMKDLYDLFILQRERINLATLKSAFANTTNYRESIF
;
A
#
# COMPACT_ATOMS: atom_id res chain seq x y z
N MET A 1 19.24 4.11 12.87
CA MET A 1 18.59 3.03 13.64
C MET A 1 17.10 3.21 13.43
N HIS A 2 16.44 2.31 12.71
CA HIS A 2 15.01 2.46 12.39
C HIS A 2 14.19 2.02 13.59
N GLU A 3 13.66 3.00 14.30
CA GLU A 3 12.81 2.82 15.47
C GLU A 3 11.51 2.12 15.04
N HIS A 4 11.15 1.13 15.85
CA HIS A 4 10.04 0.21 15.67
C HIS A 4 8.71 0.98 15.53
N GLU A 5 8.17 1.08 14.32
CA GLU A 5 6.75 0.83 14.22
C GLU A 5 6.57 -0.65 14.51
N GLU A 6 5.83 -0.95 15.58
CA GLU A 6 5.44 -2.29 15.97
C GLU A 6 4.62 -2.89 14.81
N TYR A 7 5.29 -3.52 13.85
CA TYR A 7 4.63 -4.16 12.73
C TYR A 7 3.87 -5.35 13.30
N LYS A 8 2.56 -5.18 13.52
CA LYS A 8 1.64 -6.21 14.04
C LYS A 8 1.43 -7.39 13.07
N GLY A 9 2.26 -7.50 12.03
CA GLY A 9 2.21 -8.54 11.02
C GLY A 9 3.43 -9.47 11.06
N TYR A 10 3.41 -10.48 10.20
CA TYR A 10 4.51 -11.41 10.01
C TYR A 10 5.41 -10.94 8.87
N ARG A 11 6.72 -11.00 9.04
CA ARG A 11 7.69 -10.80 7.96
C ARG A 11 8.31 -12.13 7.56
N LEU A 12 8.03 -12.54 6.33
CA LEU A 12 8.58 -13.76 5.73
C LEU A 12 9.85 -13.44 4.95
N HIS A 13 10.88 -14.27 5.15
CA HIS A 13 12.15 -14.20 4.44
C HIS A 13 12.35 -15.48 3.63
N PHE A 14 12.63 -15.33 2.33
CA PHE A 14 12.93 -16.48 1.48
C PHE A 14 13.93 -16.10 0.39
N ASN A 15 14.65 -17.08 -0.14
CA ASN A 15 15.57 -16.85 -1.24
C ASN A 15 14.90 -17.29 -2.55
N ALA A 16 14.66 -16.33 -3.46
CA ALA A 16 14.30 -16.66 -4.82
C ALA A 16 15.54 -17.08 -5.61
N SER A 17 15.38 -18.11 -6.45
CA SER A 17 16.38 -18.55 -7.39
C SER A 17 15.91 -18.32 -8.81
N PHE A 18 16.75 -17.68 -9.63
CA PHE A 18 16.54 -17.56 -11.06
C PHE A 18 17.87 -17.80 -11.77
N ARG A 19 17.97 -18.94 -12.47
CA ARG A 19 19.24 -19.42 -13.06
C ARG A 19 20.35 -19.48 -11.99
N LYS A 20 21.46 -18.76 -12.19
CA LYS A 20 22.58 -18.67 -11.25
C LYS A 20 22.40 -17.56 -10.19
N ILE A 21 21.33 -16.76 -10.28
CA ILE A 21 21.04 -15.67 -9.35
C ILE A 21 20.26 -16.24 -8.15
N ARG A 22 20.74 -15.92 -6.94
CA ARG A 22 19.98 -16.09 -5.69
C ARG A 22 19.71 -14.71 -5.12
N TYR A 23 18.43 -14.38 -4.91
CA TYR A 23 18.00 -13.08 -4.43
C TYR A 23 17.18 -13.22 -3.14
N PRO A 24 17.59 -12.59 -2.03
CA PRO A 24 16.80 -12.60 -0.80
C PRO A 24 15.57 -11.73 -0.97
N LEU A 25 14.39 -12.32 -0.81
CA LEU A 25 13.09 -11.65 -0.83
C LEU A 25 12.52 -11.53 0.59
N LYS A 26 11.79 -10.45 0.80
CA LYS A 26 11.04 -10.16 2.02
C LYS A 26 9.59 -9.90 1.65
N VAL A 27 8.68 -10.56 2.35
CA VAL A 27 7.23 -10.32 2.22
C VAL A 27 6.68 -9.99 3.59
N ASP A 28 5.98 -8.86 3.65
CA ASP A 28 5.31 -8.37 4.84
C ASP A 28 3.83 -8.77 4.77
N VAL A 29 3.35 -9.47 5.80
CA VAL A 29 2.00 -10.00 5.91
C VAL A 29 1.30 -9.33 7.08
N SER A 30 0.37 -8.42 6.78
CA SER A 30 -0.53 -7.79 7.73
C SER A 30 -1.96 -8.29 7.56
N THR A 31 -2.81 -8.03 8.55
CA THR A 31 -4.25 -8.31 8.49
C THR A 31 -5.02 -7.12 9.04
N GLY A 32 -6.27 -6.97 8.61
CA GLY A 32 -7.20 -5.97 9.13
C GLY A 32 -7.32 -4.69 8.29
N ASP A 33 -6.55 -4.53 7.22
CA ASP A 33 -6.68 -3.33 6.38
C ASP A 33 -8.07 -3.24 5.74
N VAL A 34 -8.65 -2.05 5.79
CA VAL A 34 -9.97 -1.77 5.24
C VAL A 34 -9.86 -1.39 3.77
N ILE A 35 -10.40 -2.23 2.89
CA ILE A 35 -10.41 -2.00 1.45
C ILE A 35 -11.77 -1.45 1.03
N THR A 36 -11.79 -0.32 0.31
CA THR A 36 -13.03 0.34 -0.12
C THR A 36 -13.08 0.49 -1.66
N PRO A 37 -14.15 0.04 -2.34
CA PRO A 37 -15.29 -0.71 -1.81
C PRO A 37 -14.99 -2.21 -1.59
N ARG A 38 -13.99 -2.76 -2.29
CA ARG A 38 -13.48 -4.13 -2.19
C ARG A 38 -12.18 -4.25 -2.97
N GLU A 39 -11.47 -5.35 -2.81
CA GLU A 39 -10.31 -5.72 -3.61
C GLU A 39 -10.62 -5.76 -5.12
N ILE A 40 -9.61 -5.43 -5.92
CA ILE A 40 -9.65 -5.53 -7.38
C ILE A 40 -8.68 -6.60 -7.86
N GLU A 41 -9.04 -7.29 -8.94
CA GLU A 41 -8.13 -8.19 -9.62
C GLU A 41 -7.22 -7.37 -10.56
N TYR A 42 -5.94 -7.30 -10.22
CA TYR A 42 -4.94 -6.60 -11.01
C TYR A 42 -4.15 -7.60 -11.86
N SER A 43 -4.31 -7.50 -13.18
CA SER A 43 -3.56 -8.28 -14.16
C SER A 43 -2.19 -7.66 -14.38
N TYR A 44 -1.19 -8.13 -13.64
CA TYR A 44 0.18 -7.64 -13.72
C TYR A 44 0.95 -8.29 -14.86
N LYS A 45 1.47 -7.47 -15.78
CA LYS A 45 2.34 -7.94 -16.86
C LYS A 45 3.74 -8.25 -16.29
N LEU A 46 4.21 -9.48 -16.51
CA LEU A 46 5.58 -9.83 -16.12
C LEU A 46 6.59 -9.08 -16.99
N HIS A 47 7.70 -8.69 -16.37
CA HIS A 47 8.75 -7.92 -17.06
C HIS A 47 9.65 -8.78 -17.94
N ILE A 48 9.79 -10.07 -17.61
CA ILE A 48 10.74 -10.99 -18.27
C ILE A 48 10.05 -11.85 -19.32
N GLU A 49 8.81 -12.24 -19.06
CA GLU A 49 8.03 -13.15 -19.90
C GLU A 49 6.77 -12.43 -20.40
N ASP A 50 6.33 -12.73 -21.62
CA ASP A 50 5.09 -12.16 -22.17
C ASP A 50 3.87 -12.92 -21.64
N ARG A 51 3.63 -12.78 -20.33
CA ARG A 51 2.48 -13.32 -19.63
C ARG A 51 2.01 -12.36 -18.54
N HIS A 52 0.78 -12.57 -18.10
CA HIS A 52 0.20 -11.84 -16.98
C HIS A 52 -0.03 -12.77 -15.80
N ILE A 53 0.00 -12.22 -14.60
CA ILE A 53 -0.47 -12.86 -13.39
C ILE A 53 -1.55 -11.99 -12.75
N ASN A 54 -2.62 -12.61 -12.27
CA ASN A 54 -3.68 -11.90 -11.58
C ASN A 54 -3.38 -11.88 -10.09
N ILE A 55 -3.45 -10.68 -9.50
CA ILE A 55 -3.19 -10.46 -8.08
C ILE A 55 -4.34 -9.62 -7.51
N TRP A 56 -4.88 -10.04 -6.36
CA TRP A 56 -5.81 -9.20 -5.62
C TRP A 56 -5.08 -7.99 -5.03
N ALA A 57 -5.56 -6.81 -5.34
CA ALA A 57 -4.95 -5.56 -4.97
C ALA A 57 -5.97 -4.59 -4.36
N TYR A 58 -5.43 -3.59 -3.68
CA TYR A 58 -6.20 -2.48 -3.14
C TYR A 58 -6.67 -1.60 -4.30
N THR A 59 -7.82 -0.95 -4.14
CA THR A 59 -8.24 0.10 -5.07
C THR A 59 -7.30 1.29 -4.98
N MET A 60 -7.24 2.06 -6.07
CA MET A 60 -6.45 3.31 -6.08
C MET A 60 -6.91 4.26 -4.98
N GLU A 61 -8.22 4.33 -4.77
CA GLU A 61 -8.85 5.12 -3.71
C GLU A 61 -8.39 4.70 -2.32
N THR A 62 -8.28 3.40 -2.05
CA THR A 62 -7.81 2.91 -0.74
C THR A 62 -6.34 3.25 -0.53
N ILE A 63 -5.48 3.06 -1.55
CA ILE A 63 -4.05 3.39 -1.46
C ILE A 63 -3.85 4.88 -1.17
N VAL A 64 -4.57 5.75 -1.89
CA VAL A 64 -4.49 7.20 -1.70
C VAL A 64 -5.05 7.60 -0.33
N ALA A 65 -6.17 7.01 0.09
CA ALA A 65 -6.77 7.25 1.41
C ALA A 65 -5.80 6.95 2.55
N GLU A 66 -5.14 5.79 2.53
CA GLU A 66 -4.16 5.41 3.56
C GLU A 66 -2.96 6.35 3.62
N LYS A 67 -2.44 6.74 2.45
CA LYS A 67 -1.31 7.67 2.38
C LYS A 67 -1.68 9.06 2.88
N LEU A 68 -2.86 9.56 2.51
CA LEU A 68 -3.38 10.83 3.01
C LEU A 68 -3.56 10.79 4.53
N GLU A 69 -4.20 9.74 5.05
CA GLU A 69 -4.40 9.56 6.49
C GLU A 69 -3.05 9.55 7.21
N THR A 70 -2.08 8.78 6.71
CA THR A 70 -0.74 8.67 7.30
C THR A 70 -0.02 10.02 7.32
N VAL A 71 -0.10 10.79 6.22
CA VAL A 71 0.50 12.12 6.11
C VAL A 71 -0.15 13.10 7.09
N ILE A 72 -1.48 13.09 7.21
CA ILE A 72 -2.23 13.98 8.10
C ILE A 72 -1.95 13.63 9.56
N THR A 73 -2.09 12.36 9.94
CA THR A 73 -1.86 11.87 11.31
C THR A 73 -0.45 12.15 11.82
N ARG A 74 0.56 12.05 10.95
CA ARG A 74 1.95 12.32 11.32
C ARG A 74 2.30 13.82 11.32
N GLY A 75 1.58 14.64 10.56
CA GLY A 75 1.76 16.09 10.50
C GLY A 75 3.22 16.51 10.40
N ILE A 76 3.65 17.39 11.31
CA ILE A 76 5.02 17.95 11.37
C ILE A 76 6.11 16.91 11.68
N ALA A 77 5.75 15.76 12.25
CA ALA A 77 6.68 14.66 12.56
C ALA A 77 6.85 13.69 11.37
N ASN A 78 6.28 14.01 10.20
CA ASN A 78 6.34 13.12 9.05
C ASN A 78 7.75 13.05 8.44
N THR A 79 8.46 11.96 8.72
CA THR A 79 9.77 11.62 8.13
C THR A 79 9.66 10.75 6.86
N ARG A 80 8.44 10.35 6.47
CA ARG A 80 8.18 9.48 5.31
C ARG A 80 7.93 10.30 4.05
N MET A 81 8.96 11.00 3.56
CA MET A 81 8.87 11.79 2.33
C MET A 81 8.38 10.99 1.11
N LYS A 82 8.60 9.67 1.09
CA LYS A 82 8.11 8.77 0.04
C LYS A 82 6.58 8.80 -0.09
N ASP A 83 5.83 8.90 1.01
CA ASP A 83 4.37 8.90 0.95
C ASP A 83 3.82 10.16 0.26
N LEU A 84 4.47 11.31 0.47
CA LEU A 84 4.16 12.55 -0.26
C LEU A 84 4.49 12.43 -1.75
N TYR A 85 5.62 11.81 -2.08
CA TYR A 85 6.01 11.59 -3.47
C TYR A 85 5.06 10.61 -4.19
N ASP A 86 4.66 9.54 -3.52
CA ASP A 86 3.69 8.58 -4.05
C ASP A 86 2.35 9.29 -4.31
N LEU A 87 1.84 10.10 -3.37
CA LEU A 87 0.63 10.91 -3.59
C LEU A 87 0.77 11.88 -4.78
N PHE A 88 1.94 12.50 -4.93
CA PHE A 88 2.22 13.39 -6.07
C PHE A 88 2.20 12.67 -7.42
N ILE A 89 2.62 11.41 -7.49
CA ILE A 89 2.51 10.61 -8.72
C ILE A 89 1.06 10.15 -8.93
N LEU A 90 0.45 9.60 -7.88
CA LEU A 90 -0.88 8.98 -7.94
C LEU A 90 -1.99 9.98 -8.25
N GLN A 91 -1.79 11.29 -8.03
CA GLN A 91 -2.75 12.31 -8.46
C GLN A 91 -3.04 12.31 -9.97
N ARG A 92 -2.14 11.72 -10.78
CA ARG A 92 -2.30 11.60 -12.25
C ARG A 92 -3.16 10.42 -12.66
N GLU A 93 -3.42 9.50 -11.74
CA GLU A 93 -4.25 8.33 -11.97
C GLU A 93 -5.74 8.70 -11.96
N ARG A 94 -6.55 7.88 -12.61
CA ARG A 94 -8.02 8.03 -12.56
C ARG A 94 -8.52 7.59 -11.19
N ILE A 95 -8.98 8.57 -10.40
CA ILE A 95 -9.51 8.35 -9.05
C ILE A 95 -10.97 8.81 -9.00
N ASN A 96 -11.87 7.94 -8.53
CA ASN A 96 -13.23 8.34 -8.25
C ASN A 96 -13.31 9.07 -6.90
N LEU A 97 -13.61 10.37 -6.93
CA LEU A 97 -13.66 11.20 -5.73
C LEU A 97 -14.70 10.75 -4.69
N ALA A 98 -15.84 10.20 -5.12
CA ALA A 98 -16.87 9.71 -4.20
C ALA A 98 -16.39 8.45 -3.46
N THR A 99 -15.75 7.54 -4.20
CA THR A 99 -15.13 6.34 -3.62
C THR A 99 -13.95 6.71 -2.73
N LEU A 100 -13.09 7.67 -3.14
CA LEU A 100 -11.98 8.16 -2.33
C LEU A 100 -12.46 8.76 -1.00
N LYS A 101 -13.52 9.57 -1.03
CA LYS A 101 -14.11 10.14 0.19
C LYS A 101 -14.56 9.03 1.15
N SER A 102 -15.18 7.99 0.61
CA SER A 102 -15.64 6.83 1.38
C SER A 102 -14.46 6.02 1.92
N ALA A 103 -13.44 5.78 1.09
CA ALA A 103 -12.22 5.08 1.46
C ALA A 103 -11.48 5.81 2.59
N PHE A 104 -11.30 7.13 2.46
CA PHE A 104 -10.68 7.95 3.48
C PHE A 104 -11.41 7.87 4.81
N ALA A 105 -12.74 8.07 4.81
CA ALA A 105 -13.56 7.96 6.02
C ALA A 105 -13.47 6.57 6.68
N ASN A 106 -13.51 5.50 5.89
CA ASN A 106 -13.38 4.14 6.40
C ASN A 106 -11.99 3.89 7.00
N THR A 107 -10.93 4.37 6.35
CA THR A 107 -9.55 4.23 6.82
C THR A 107 -9.32 5.01 8.11
N THR A 108 -9.75 6.28 8.21
CA THR A 108 -9.61 7.06 9.45
C THR A 108 -10.42 6.47 10.60
N ASN A 109 -11.65 6.01 10.34
CA ASN A 109 -12.46 5.34 11.36
C ASN A 109 -11.78 4.05 11.86
N TYR A 110 -11.23 3.24 10.97
CA TYR A 110 -10.53 2.00 11.34
C TYR A 110 -9.25 2.27 12.13
N ARG A 111 -8.53 3.35 11.82
CA ARG A 111 -7.30 3.75 12.51
C ARG A 111 -7.54 4.62 13.74
N GLU A 112 -8.80 4.94 14.05
CA GLU A 112 -9.21 5.81 15.16
C GLU A 112 -8.45 7.15 15.16
N SER A 113 -8.21 7.72 13.97
CA SER A 113 -7.42 8.95 13.83
C SER A 113 -8.17 10.16 14.43
N ILE A 114 -7.46 11.01 15.19
CA ILE A 114 -8.05 12.05 16.08
C ILE A 114 -7.83 13.50 15.60
N PHE A 115 -7.73 13.72 14.30
CA PHE A 115 -7.47 15.04 13.72
C PHE A 115 -8.73 15.74 13.19
#